data_AF-A0A5E4IJW9-F1
#
_entry.id   AF-A0A5E4IJW9-F1
#
_cell.length_a   1.000
_cell.length_b   1.000
_cell.length_c   1.000
_cell.angle_alpha   90.00
_cell.angle_beta   90.00
_cell.angle_gamma   90.00
#
_symmetry.space_group_name_H-M   'P 1'
#
loop_
_entity.id
_entity.type
_entity.pdbx_description
1 polymer ?
#
loop_
_entity_poly.entity_id
_entity_poly.type
_entity_poly.pdbx_seq_one_letter_code
_entity_poly.pdbx_strand_id
1 'polypeptide(L)'
;MRLIGALIKDWGCDCIFFFNYNRVNPGLSNPTVKEHMNALFGEERAKMLGEKLRGLTPLDRELTVVEEIAQALKETGGVYVLPFCFKNDKGNRTSHHLIFVSKHPLGYEIMKGIMAKESSSSSQGIPSFEYSPANSRQTLLHELTYKLDDLGDMLLKDFAGKRHNMRQIFEEHNIGKRYIIENYKEVLKQLEAEGKIVCSPTAEERPKRNGKVTFANRVMVTFPPKRSWVVYPY
;
A
#
# COMPACT_ATOMS: atom_id res chain seq x y z
N MET A 1 -20.80 -6.14 -15.95
CA MET A 1 -20.39 -6.84 -14.71
C MET A 1 -20.91 -8.28 -14.52
N ARG A 2 -21.90 -8.80 -15.27
CA ARG A 2 -22.42 -10.17 -15.06
C ARG A 2 -21.34 -11.27 -15.06
N LEU A 3 -20.32 -11.16 -15.93
CA LEU A 3 -19.22 -12.13 -15.98
C LEU A 3 -18.41 -12.14 -14.68
N ILE A 4 -17.95 -10.98 -14.21
CA ILE A 4 -17.15 -10.89 -12.99
C ILE A 4 -17.99 -11.24 -11.77
N GLY A 5 -19.25 -10.79 -11.71
CA GLY A 5 -20.21 -11.21 -10.70
C GLY A 5 -20.42 -12.71 -10.66
N ALA A 6 -20.48 -13.37 -11.82
CA ALA A 6 -20.56 -14.83 -11.88
C ALA A 6 -19.26 -15.53 -11.40
N LEU A 7 -18.09 -14.92 -11.62
CA LEU A 7 -16.80 -15.45 -11.17
C LEU A 7 -16.59 -15.31 -9.66
N ILE A 8 -17.21 -14.31 -9.03
CA ILE A 8 -17.11 -14.07 -7.58
C ILE A 8 -18.39 -14.47 -6.82
N LYS A 9 -19.36 -15.14 -7.47
CA LYS A 9 -20.65 -15.47 -6.84
C LYS A 9 -20.50 -16.48 -5.70
N ASP A 10 -19.66 -17.50 -5.89
CA ASP A 10 -19.55 -18.63 -4.98
C ASP A 10 -18.57 -18.35 -3.83
N TRP A 11 -18.67 -19.13 -2.75
CA TRP A 11 -17.83 -18.95 -1.56
C TRP A 11 -16.36 -19.27 -1.85
N GLY A 12 -15.45 -18.45 -1.30
CA GLY A 12 -14.00 -18.67 -1.44
C GLY A 12 -13.39 -18.28 -2.81
N CYS A 13 -14.14 -17.57 -3.66
CA CYS A 13 -13.64 -17.13 -4.96
C CYS A 13 -12.99 -15.74 -4.89
N ASP A 14 -11.71 -15.67 -5.31
CA ASP A 14 -11.00 -14.44 -5.62
C ASP A 14 -10.77 -14.36 -7.14
N CYS A 15 -10.73 -13.15 -7.70
CA CYS A 15 -10.53 -12.93 -9.14
C CYS A 15 -9.37 -11.97 -9.38
N ILE A 16 -8.50 -12.31 -10.32
CA ILE A 16 -7.55 -11.37 -10.93
C ILE A 16 -7.91 -11.29 -12.40
N PHE A 17 -8.04 -10.08 -12.92
CA PHE A 17 -8.20 -9.89 -14.35
C PHE A 17 -7.30 -8.80 -14.90
N PHE A 18 -6.91 -9.01 -16.15
CA PHE A 18 -6.10 -8.11 -16.93
C PHE A 18 -6.96 -7.01 -17.54
N PHE A 19 -6.58 -5.76 -17.30
CA PHE A 19 -7.31 -4.59 -17.76
C PHE A 19 -6.43 -3.71 -18.66
N ASN A 20 -6.70 -3.74 -19.96
CA ASN A 20 -5.98 -2.94 -20.94
C ASN A 20 -6.59 -1.53 -21.06
N TYR A 21 -6.12 -0.61 -20.22
CA TYR A 21 -6.52 0.80 -20.26
C TYR A 21 -6.40 1.42 -21.66
N ASN A 22 -5.31 1.12 -22.37
CA ASN A 22 -5.04 1.70 -23.69
C ASN A 22 -6.08 1.34 -24.75
N ARG A 23 -6.82 0.23 -24.56
CA ARG A 23 -7.94 -0.16 -25.43
C ARG A 23 -9.28 0.35 -24.93
N VAL A 24 -9.46 0.41 -23.62
CA VAL A 24 -10.74 0.79 -22.99
C VAL A 24 -10.98 2.29 -23.07
N ASN A 25 -9.96 3.11 -22.84
CA ASN A 25 -10.12 4.57 -22.87
C ASN A 25 -10.57 5.11 -24.26
N PRO A 26 -10.00 4.65 -25.40
CA PRO A 26 -10.57 4.95 -26.71
C PRO A 26 -11.91 4.23 -26.98
N GLY A 27 -12.10 3.06 -26.39
CA GLY A 27 -13.31 2.24 -26.53
C GLY A 27 -14.57 2.93 -26.02
N LEU A 28 -14.46 3.76 -24.97
CA LEU A 28 -15.58 4.50 -24.39
C LEU A 28 -16.23 5.51 -25.35
N SER A 29 -15.49 6.00 -26.35
CA SER A 29 -16.03 6.88 -27.40
C SER A 29 -16.14 6.20 -28.76
N ASN A 30 -15.79 4.92 -28.86
CA ASN A 30 -15.80 4.18 -30.12
C ASN A 30 -17.09 3.35 -30.27
N PRO A 31 -17.97 3.65 -31.26
CA PRO A 31 -19.22 2.93 -31.47
C PRO A 31 -19.03 1.43 -31.70
N THR A 32 -17.92 1.01 -32.32
CA THR A 32 -17.66 -0.39 -32.72
C THR A 32 -17.42 -1.32 -31.53
N VAL A 33 -17.03 -0.79 -30.37
CA VAL A 33 -16.81 -1.58 -29.14
C VAL A 33 -17.74 -1.16 -28.00
N LYS A 34 -18.76 -0.35 -28.31
CA LYS A 34 -19.73 0.19 -27.34
C LYS A 34 -20.39 -0.92 -26.52
N GLU A 35 -20.80 -2.01 -27.15
CA GLU A 35 -21.44 -3.13 -26.46
C GLU A 35 -20.51 -3.79 -25.43
N HIS A 36 -19.21 -3.90 -25.72
CA HIS A 36 -18.23 -4.40 -24.76
C HIS A 36 -18.05 -3.44 -23.57
N MET A 37 -18.06 -2.13 -23.81
CA MET A 37 -17.99 -1.13 -22.75
C MET A 37 -19.24 -1.15 -21.88
N ASN A 38 -20.42 -1.25 -22.48
CA ASN A 38 -21.69 -1.41 -21.78
C ASN A 38 -21.71 -2.72 -20.97
N ALA A 39 -21.15 -3.82 -21.50
CA ALA A 39 -21.07 -5.08 -20.78
C ALA A 39 -20.12 -5.00 -19.57
N LEU A 40 -19.05 -4.21 -19.65
CA LEU A 40 -18.12 -3.96 -18.54
C LEU A 40 -18.76 -3.03 -17.50
N PHE A 41 -19.08 -1.80 -17.87
CA PHE A 41 -19.48 -0.73 -16.94
C PHE A 41 -20.99 -0.65 -16.66
N GLY A 42 -21.82 -1.18 -17.56
CA GLY A 42 -23.22 -0.80 -17.68
C GLY A 42 -23.38 0.40 -18.62
N GLU A 43 -24.50 0.47 -19.34
CA GLU A 43 -24.72 1.50 -20.38
C GLU A 43 -24.69 2.92 -19.81
N GLU A 44 -25.45 3.17 -18.74
CA GLU A 44 -25.49 4.50 -18.10
C GLU A 44 -24.11 4.93 -17.57
N ARG A 45 -23.40 4.02 -16.89
CA ARG A 45 -22.05 4.31 -16.38
C ARG A 45 -21.06 4.56 -17.51
N ALA A 46 -21.09 3.76 -18.58
CA ALA A 46 -20.21 3.95 -19.72
C ALA A 46 -20.42 5.32 -20.38
N LYS A 47 -21.69 5.75 -20.51
CA LYS A 47 -22.04 7.07 -21.05
C LYS A 47 -21.54 8.21 -20.15
N MET A 48 -21.86 8.18 -18.86
CA MET A 48 -21.42 9.19 -17.89
C MET A 48 -19.89 9.26 -17.82
N LEU A 49 -19.22 8.11 -17.84
CA LEU A 49 -17.77 8.04 -17.85
C LEU A 49 -17.19 8.69 -19.10
N GLY A 50 -17.76 8.41 -20.28
CA GLY A 50 -17.33 9.06 -21.52
C GLY A 50 -17.41 10.60 -21.48
N GLU A 51 -18.43 11.15 -20.82
CA GLU A 51 -18.59 12.59 -20.60
C GLU A 51 -17.58 13.13 -19.58
N LYS A 52 -17.46 12.46 -18.41
CA LYS A 52 -16.55 12.84 -17.32
C LYS A 52 -15.07 12.88 -17.74
N LEU A 53 -14.69 12.05 -18.71
CA LEU A 53 -13.31 12.01 -19.20
C LEU A 53 -12.95 13.17 -20.14
N ARG A 54 -13.93 13.92 -20.68
CA ARG A 54 -13.65 15.01 -21.61
C ARG A 54 -12.85 16.12 -20.91
N GLY A 55 -11.77 16.58 -21.56
CA GLY A 55 -10.93 17.64 -21.03
C GLY A 55 -9.95 17.21 -19.92
N LEU A 56 -10.02 15.97 -19.43
CA LEU A 56 -9.06 15.45 -18.45
C LEU A 56 -7.70 15.13 -19.09
N THR A 57 -6.64 15.26 -18.30
CA THR A 57 -5.29 14.84 -18.71
C THR A 57 -5.23 13.32 -18.87
N PRO A 58 -4.28 12.77 -19.64
CA PRO A 58 -4.15 11.31 -19.79
C PRO A 58 -4.07 10.56 -18.44
N LEU A 59 -3.35 11.11 -17.47
CA LEU A 59 -3.24 10.55 -16.13
C LEU A 59 -4.58 10.56 -15.38
N ASP A 60 -5.26 11.71 -15.35
CA ASP A 60 -6.56 11.83 -14.66
C ASP A 60 -7.62 10.96 -15.32
N ARG A 61 -7.56 10.79 -16.64
CA ARG A 61 -8.43 9.86 -17.37
C ARG A 61 -8.19 8.42 -16.93
N GLU A 62 -6.94 8.01 -16.82
CA GLU A 62 -6.58 6.67 -16.35
C GLU A 62 -7.08 6.41 -14.94
N LEU A 63 -6.78 7.30 -14.00
CA LEU A 63 -7.24 7.21 -12.62
C LEU A 63 -8.77 7.14 -12.54
N THR A 64 -9.46 7.99 -13.31
CA THR A 64 -10.93 8.00 -13.35
C THR A 64 -11.50 6.68 -13.86
N VAL A 65 -10.95 6.12 -14.94
CA VAL A 65 -11.42 4.83 -15.48
C VAL A 65 -11.18 3.69 -14.49
N VAL A 66 -10.01 3.65 -13.84
CA VAL A 66 -9.66 2.61 -12.86
C VAL A 66 -10.58 2.68 -11.64
N GLU A 67 -10.86 3.89 -11.14
CA GLU A 67 -11.78 4.09 -10.01
C GLU A 67 -13.20 3.62 -10.35
N GLU A 68 -13.71 3.95 -11.54
CA GLU A 68 -15.07 3.58 -11.94
C GLU A 68 -15.24 2.06 -12.12
N ILE A 69 -14.17 1.37 -12.53
CA ILE A 69 -14.12 -0.10 -12.52
C ILE A 69 -14.10 -0.63 -11.10
N ALA A 70 -13.25 -0.07 -10.24
CA ALA A 70 -13.18 -0.49 -8.85
C ALA A 70 -14.54 -0.36 -8.16
N GLN A 71 -15.24 0.73 -8.41
CA GLN A 71 -16.57 0.97 -7.90
C GLN A 71 -17.60 0.00 -8.50
N ALA A 72 -17.54 -0.29 -9.80
CA ALA A 72 -18.43 -1.25 -10.43
C ALA A 72 -18.28 -2.66 -9.82
N LEU A 73 -17.04 -3.08 -9.54
CA LEU A 73 -16.73 -4.36 -8.92
C LEU A 73 -17.27 -4.46 -7.50
N LYS A 74 -17.11 -3.39 -6.71
CA LYS A 74 -17.66 -3.31 -5.35
C LYS A 74 -19.17 -3.48 -5.34
N GLU A 75 -19.87 -2.80 -6.24
CA GLU A 75 -21.33 -2.93 -6.39
C GLU A 75 -21.77 -4.32 -6.84
N THR A 76 -20.89 -5.06 -7.52
CA THR A 76 -21.14 -6.44 -7.96
C THR A 76 -20.84 -7.47 -6.85
N GLY A 77 -20.43 -7.02 -5.65
CA GLY A 77 -20.16 -7.87 -4.49
C GLY A 77 -18.67 -8.13 -4.23
N GLY A 78 -17.77 -7.57 -5.05
CA GLY A 78 -16.33 -7.61 -4.83
C GLY A 78 -15.88 -6.56 -3.81
N VAL A 79 -16.03 -6.85 -2.51
CA VAL A 79 -15.83 -5.87 -1.43
C VAL A 79 -14.41 -5.27 -1.42
N TYR A 80 -13.40 -6.08 -1.73
CA TYR A 80 -12.00 -5.69 -1.69
C TYR A 80 -11.40 -5.68 -3.10
N VAL A 81 -11.13 -4.50 -3.63
CA VAL A 81 -10.55 -4.31 -4.96
C VAL A 81 -9.16 -3.69 -4.85
N LEU A 82 -8.18 -4.27 -5.54
CA LEU A 82 -6.80 -3.79 -5.55
C LEU A 82 -6.25 -3.72 -6.99
N PRO A 83 -6.10 -2.51 -7.55
CA PRO A 83 -5.41 -2.31 -8.82
C PRO A 83 -3.89 -2.34 -8.67
N PHE A 84 -3.20 -2.86 -9.68
CA PHE A 84 -1.75 -2.83 -9.82
C PHE A 84 -1.37 -2.44 -11.26
N CYS A 85 -0.57 -1.38 -11.40
CA CYS A 85 -0.25 -0.76 -12.69
C CYS A 85 1.03 -1.36 -13.29
N PHE A 86 1.03 -1.64 -14.59
CA PHE A 86 2.25 -2.02 -15.32
C PHE A 86 2.61 -0.91 -16.30
N LYS A 87 3.80 -0.31 -16.17
CA LYS A 87 4.36 0.59 -17.17
C LYS A 87 4.99 -0.18 -18.33
N ASN A 88 5.11 0.49 -19.46
CA ASN A 88 5.87 0.03 -20.61
C ASN A 88 7.39 0.02 -20.31
N ASP A 89 8.18 -0.51 -21.23
CA ASP A 89 9.64 -0.64 -21.08
C ASP A 89 10.36 0.70 -20.82
N LYS A 90 9.75 1.81 -21.26
CA LYS A 90 10.25 3.17 -21.06
C LYS A 90 9.81 3.81 -19.75
N GLY A 91 8.95 3.16 -18.96
CA GLY A 91 8.42 3.65 -17.69
C GLY A 91 7.46 4.85 -17.81
N ASN A 92 7.15 5.32 -19.02
CA ASN A 92 6.49 6.60 -19.23
C ASN A 92 4.99 6.49 -19.57
N ARG A 93 4.50 5.29 -19.84
CA ARG A 93 3.09 5.03 -20.14
C ARG A 93 2.63 3.76 -19.47
N THR A 94 1.39 3.75 -19.03
CA THR A 94 0.72 2.54 -18.58
C THR A 94 0.50 1.60 -19.76
N SER A 95 0.88 0.33 -19.59
CA SER A 95 0.61 -0.75 -20.54
C SER A 95 -0.73 -1.41 -20.25
N HIS A 96 -0.97 -1.77 -18.99
CA HIS A 96 -2.18 -2.41 -18.49
C HIS A 96 -2.23 -2.34 -16.95
N HIS A 97 -3.36 -2.75 -16.40
CA HIS A 97 -3.52 -3.02 -14.97
C HIS A 97 -3.83 -4.50 -14.75
N LEU A 98 -3.40 -5.03 -13.61
CA LEU A 98 -4.06 -6.18 -13.00
C LEU A 98 -4.98 -5.67 -11.90
N ILE A 99 -6.23 -6.14 -11.89
CA ILE A 99 -7.19 -5.77 -10.85
C ILE A 99 -7.54 -7.05 -10.08
N PHE A 100 -7.16 -7.08 -8.81
CA PHE A 100 -7.55 -8.12 -7.88
C PHE A 100 -8.87 -7.77 -7.21
N VAL A 101 -9.71 -8.78 -7.00
CA VAL A 101 -11.02 -8.66 -6.38
C VAL A 101 -11.23 -9.82 -5.43
N SER A 102 -11.61 -9.51 -4.19
CA SER A 102 -11.93 -10.48 -3.16
C SER A 102 -13.18 -10.08 -2.40
N LYS A 103 -13.82 -11.07 -1.77
CA LYS A 103 -14.87 -10.87 -0.76
C LYS A 103 -14.33 -10.95 0.67
N HIS A 104 -13.07 -11.34 0.84
CA HIS A 104 -12.50 -11.63 2.15
C HIS A 104 -11.26 -10.76 2.44
N PRO A 105 -11.15 -10.18 3.64
CA PRO A 105 -10.03 -9.31 4.00
C PRO A 105 -8.67 -10.03 3.93
N LEU A 106 -8.62 -11.34 4.25
CA LEU A 106 -7.40 -12.14 4.14
C LEU A 106 -6.84 -12.21 2.71
N GLY A 107 -7.70 -12.42 1.70
CA GLY A 107 -7.26 -12.48 0.31
C GLY A 107 -6.71 -11.13 -0.16
N TYR A 108 -7.37 -10.04 0.27
CA TYR A 108 -6.89 -8.69 0.06
C TYR A 108 -5.53 -8.43 0.72
N GLU A 109 -5.33 -8.83 1.98
CA GLU A 109 -4.05 -8.68 2.69
C GLU A 109 -2.92 -9.42 1.98
N ILE A 110 -3.14 -10.69 1.62
CA ILE A 110 -2.14 -11.52 0.92
C ILE A 110 -1.77 -10.87 -0.42
N MET A 111 -2.76 -10.53 -1.25
CA MET A 111 -2.50 -9.95 -2.56
C MET A 111 -1.84 -8.58 -2.45
N LYS A 112 -2.25 -7.76 -1.49
CA LYS A 112 -1.61 -6.48 -1.20
C LYS A 112 -0.14 -6.65 -0.83
N GLY A 113 0.20 -7.68 -0.06
CA GLY A 113 1.58 -8.04 0.26
C GLY A 113 2.39 -8.49 -0.97
N ILE A 114 1.79 -9.26 -1.88
CA ILE A 114 2.43 -9.67 -3.13
C ILE A 114 2.70 -8.46 -4.02
N MET A 115 1.68 -7.66 -4.31
CA MET A 115 1.79 -6.46 -5.14
C MET A 115 2.76 -5.44 -4.55
N ALA A 116 2.86 -5.36 -3.22
CA ALA A 116 3.86 -4.52 -2.57
C ALA A 116 5.30 -4.95 -2.90
N LYS A 117 5.59 -6.25 -2.87
CA LYS A 117 6.91 -6.81 -3.22
C LYS A 117 7.26 -6.62 -4.68
N GLU A 118 6.27 -6.70 -5.57
CA GLU A 118 6.45 -6.55 -7.01
C GLU A 118 6.47 -5.09 -7.50
N SER A 119 6.22 -4.12 -6.61
CA SER A 119 6.28 -2.70 -6.96
C SER A 119 7.71 -2.28 -7.31
N SER A 120 7.90 -1.66 -8.47
CA SER A 120 9.22 -1.21 -8.94
C SER A 120 9.71 0.08 -8.29
N SER A 121 8.84 0.76 -7.56
CA SER A 121 9.23 1.88 -6.73
C SER A 121 8.51 1.82 -5.40
N SER A 122 9.18 2.37 -4.40
CA SER A 122 8.53 2.72 -3.16
C SER A 122 8.99 4.11 -2.78
N SER A 123 8.02 4.96 -2.43
CA SER A 123 8.32 6.25 -1.82
C SER A 123 8.09 6.08 -0.34
N GLN A 124 9.12 6.33 0.48
CA GLN A 124 9.01 6.20 1.95
C GLN A 124 8.50 4.81 2.41
N GLY A 125 8.88 3.73 1.71
CA GLY A 125 8.43 2.36 2.03
C GLY A 125 6.98 2.04 1.64
N ILE A 126 6.26 2.99 1.04
CA ILE A 126 4.95 2.77 0.45
C ILE A 126 5.18 2.16 -0.93
N PRO A 127 4.71 0.94 -1.19
CA PRO A 127 4.76 0.40 -2.54
C PRO A 127 3.93 1.29 -3.47
N SER A 128 4.46 1.58 -4.65
CA SER A 128 3.71 2.32 -5.66
C SER A 128 2.51 1.55 -6.19
N PHE A 129 2.45 0.23 -5.96
CA PHE A 129 1.55 -0.69 -6.66
C PHE A 129 1.67 -0.54 -8.18
N GLU A 130 2.89 -0.26 -8.61
CA GLU A 130 3.26 -0.09 -10.00
C GLU A 130 4.54 -0.86 -10.29
N TYR A 131 4.52 -1.67 -11.35
CA TYR A 131 5.70 -2.25 -11.94
C TYR A 131 6.17 -1.42 -13.14
N SER A 132 7.44 -1.04 -13.16
CA SER A 132 8.09 -0.29 -14.23
C SER A 132 9.45 -0.93 -14.56
N PRO A 133 9.59 -1.56 -15.73
CA PRO A 133 10.86 -2.12 -16.18
C PRO A 133 12.01 -1.10 -16.18
N ALA A 134 11.70 0.18 -16.44
CA ALA A 134 12.69 1.26 -16.47
C ALA A 134 13.29 1.57 -15.08
N ASN A 135 12.52 1.37 -14.00
CA ASN A 135 12.96 1.62 -12.63
C ASN A 135 13.76 0.45 -12.03
N SER A 136 13.69 -0.74 -12.65
CA SER A 136 14.38 -1.95 -12.17
C SER A 136 15.92 -1.86 -12.20
N ARG A 137 16.51 -0.80 -12.77
CA ARG A 137 17.95 -0.60 -12.95
C ARG A 137 18.59 0.51 -12.09
N GLN A 138 17.84 1.22 -11.23
CA GLN A 138 18.37 2.37 -10.48
C GLN A 138 18.16 2.25 -8.96
N THR A 139 18.75 1.23 -8.34
CA THR A 139 18.66 0.98 -6.88
C THR A 139 19.50 1.95 -6.03
N LEU A 140 20.56 2.56 -6.57
CA LEU A 140 21.60 3.19 -5.74
C LEU A 140 21.32 4.62 -5.25
N LEU A 141 20.55 5.43 -6.00
CA LEU A 141 20.36 6.86 -5.68
C LEU A 141 19.13 7.14 -4.80
N HIS A 142 18.18 6.19 -4.71
CA HIS A 142 16.95 6.34 -3.92
C HIS A 142 17.13 5.90 -2.44
N GLU A 143 18.17 5.12 -2.14
CA GLU A 143 18.55 4.73 -0.76
C GLU A 143 19.07 5.92 0.07
N LEU A 144 19.32 7.08 -0.56
CA LEU A 144 19.97 8.23 0.07
C LEU A 144 19.01 9.33 0.57
N THR A 145 17.67 9.22 0.44
CA THR A 145 16.79 10.40 0.69
C THR A 145 15.44 10.21 1.40
N TYR A 146 15.13 9.08 2.05
CA TYR A 146 13.97 9.00 2.97
C TYR A 146 14.29 8.18 4.23
N LYS A 147 14.43 8.86 5.37
CA LYS A 147 15.06 8.31 6.58
C LYS A 147 14.06 7.65 7.53
N LEU A 148 14.52 6.58 8.17
CA LEU A 148 13.87 5.90 9.32
C LEU A 148 13.66 6.84 10.53
N ASP A 149 14.35 7.97 10.57
CA ASP A 149 14.34 8.95 11.66
C ASP A 149 12.93 9.50 11.97
N ASP A 150 12.07 9.71 10.96
CA ASP A 150 10.71 10.24 11.17
C ASP A 150 9.80 9.26 11.94
N LEU A 151 9.97 7.95 11.72
CA LEU A 151 9.24 6.92 12.48
C LEU A 151 9.72 6.88 13.93
N GLY A 152 11.01 7.11 14.18
CA GLY A 152 11.56 7.19 15.53
C GLY A 152 10.89 8.29 16.35
N ASP A 153 10.80 9.49 15.78
CA ASP A 153 10.20 10.66 16.43
C ASP A 153 8.70 10.47 16.69
N MET A 154 7.97 9.87 15.73
CA MET A 154 6.55 9.52 15.92
C MET A 154 6.35 8.53 17.07
N LEU A 155 7.16 7.48 17.16
CA LEU A 155 7.04 6.49 18.24
C LEU A 155 7.36 7.09 19.61
N LEU A 156 8.41 7.92 19.70
CA LEU A 156 8.76 8.64 20.93
C LEU A 156 7.63 9.56 21.38
N LYS A 157 6.93 10.21 20.44
CA LYS A 157 5.82 11.12 20.73
C LYS A 157 4.53 10.39 21.15
N ASP A 158 4.12 9.37 20.38
CA ASP A 158 2.80 8.70 20.52
C ASP A 158 2.78 7.72 21.70
N PHE A 159 3.95 7.15 22.05
CA PHE A 159 4.11 6.21 23.15
C PHE A 159 4.82 6.79 24.38
N ALA A 160 5.09 8.10 24.42
CA ALA A 160 5.77 8.74 25.56
C ALA A 160 5.19 8.32 26.92
N GLY A 161 6.04 7.80 27.81
CA GLY A 161 5.67 7.33 29.15
C GLY A 161 4.94 5.98 29.20
N LYS A 162 4.76 5.31 28.06
CA LYS A 162 4.08 4.01 27.97
C LYS A 162 5.08 2.86 27.83
N ARG A 163 4.59 1.67 28.16
CA ARG A 163 5.31 0.40 27.99
C ARG A 163 4.45 -0.60 27.22
N HIS A 164 4.91 -1.02 26.05
CA HIS A 164 4.21 -1.96 25.17
C HIS A 164 5.21 -2.97 24.59
N ASN A 165 4.74 -4.16 24.20
CA ASN A 165 5.57 -5.03 23.38
C ASN A 165 5.60 -4.57 21.93
N MET A 166 6.60 -5.03 21.17
CA MET A 166 6.77 -4.68 19.77
C MET A 166 5.52 -4.92 18.91
N ARG A 167 4.79 -6.01 19.18
CA ARG A 167 3.54 -6.33 18.46
C ARG A 167 2.43 -5.33 18.75
N GLN A 168 2.23 -4.95 20.01
CA GLN A 168 1.25 -3.97 20.44
C GLN A 168 1.55 -2.58 19.85
N ILE A 169 2.82 -2.16 19.87
CA ILE A 169 3.26 -0.90 19.24
C ILE A 169 2.90 -0.89 17.76
N PHE A 170 3.16 -2.00 17.07
CA PHE A 170 2.78 -2.14 15.67
C PHE A 170 1.26 -2.08 15.50
N GLU A 171 0.50 -2.93 16.18
CA GLU A 171 -0.96 -3.03 16.06
C GLU A 171 -1.67 -1.70 16.34
N GLU A 172 -1.25 -0.97 17.37
CA GLU A 172 -1.84 0.32 17.76
C GLU A 172 -1.44 1.46 16.82
N HIS A 173 -0.22 1.47 16.29
CA HIS A 173 0.30 2.61 15.51
C HIS A 173 0.13 2.44 14.00
N ASN A 174 0.12 1.21 13.46
CA ASN A 174 0.23 0.98 12.01
C ASN A 174 -1.03 1.35 11.22
N ILE A 175 -2.20 1.37 11.86
CA ILE A 175 -3.48 1.59 11.17
C ILE A 175 -3.49 2.97 10.52
N GLY A 176 -3.73 3.00 9.20
CA GLY A 176 -3.69 4.22 8.39
C GLY A 176 -2.28 4.77 8.11
N LYS A 177 -1.23 4.09 8.59
CA LYS A 177 0.19 4.43 8.35
C LYS A 177 0.83 3.44 7.39
N ARG A 178 1.97 3.84 6.84
CA ARG A 178 2.61 3.21 5.68
C ARG A 178 3.78 2.28 6.04
N TYR A 179 4.08 2.18 7.33
CA TYR A 179 5.19 1.39 7.87
C TYR A 179 4.80 -0.07 8.09
N ILE A 180 5.67 -0.99 7.70
CA ILE A 180 5.53 -2.43 7.94
C ILE A 180 6.27 -2.84 9.21
N ILE A 181 5.96 -4.04 9.74
CA ILE A 181 6.48 -4.52 11.02
C ILE A 181 8.03 -4.51 11.09
N GLU A 182 8.71 -4.73 9.97
CA GLU A 182 10.18 -4.65 9.87
C GLU A 182 10.71 -3.23 10.11
N ASN A 183 10.01 -2.18 9.65
CA ASN A 183 10.43 -0.80 9.89
C ASN A 183 10.43 -0.46 11.37
N TYR A 184 9.39 -0.90 12.11
CA TYR A 184 9.32 -0.71 13.56
C TYR A 184 10.46 -1.45 14.27
N LYS A 185 10.77 -2.68 13.88
CA LYS A 185 11.90 -3.43 14.45
C LYS A 185 13.23 -2.73 14.21
N GLU A 186 13.44 -2.16 13.02
CA GLU A 186 14.66 -1.43 12.70
C GLU A 186 14.79 -0.16 13.53
N VAL A 187 13.74 0.66 13.55
CA VAL A 187 13.71 1.92 14.31
C VAL A 187 13.84 1.67 15.81
N LEU A 188 13.16 0.67 16.36
CA LEU A 188 13.28 0.35 17.79
C LEU A 188 14.69 -0.15 18.15
N LYS A 189 15.37 -0.90 17.27
CA LYS A 189 16.80 -1.22 17.50
C LYS A 189 17.66 0.04 17.50
N GLN A 190 17.41 0.96 16.57
CA GLN A 190 18.16 2.21 16.47
C GLN A 190 17.92 3.09 17.72
N LEU A 191 16.66 3.31 18.10
CA LEU A 191 16.30 4.11 19.28
C LEU A 191 16.88 3.52 20.58
N GLU A 192 16.94 2.20 20.70
CA GLU A 192 17.55 1.53 21.84
C GLU A 192 19.08 1.69 21.84
N ALA A 193 19.73 1.52 20.68
CA ALA A 193 21.18 1.76 20.54
C ALA A 193 21.55 3.23 20.82
N GLU A 194 20.65 4.16 20.52
CA GLU A 194 20.76 5.58 20.85
C GLU A 194 20.38 5.91 22.31
N GLY A 195 19.93 4.93 23.10
CA GLY A 195 19.50 5.13 24.49
C GLY A 195 18.21 5.93 24.68
N LYS A 196 17.42 6.12 23.61
CA LYS A 196 16.16 6.88 23.64
C LYS A 196 14.98 6.07 24.19
N ILE A 197 15.09 4.74 24.20
CA ILE A 197 14.13 3.80 24.78
C ILE A 197 14.86 2.68 25.53
N VAL A 198 14.15 2.00 26.42
CA VAL A 198 14.66 0.83 27.15
C VAL A 198 13.89 -0.41 26.71
N CYS A 199 14.59 -1.49 26.36
CA CYS A 199 13.96 -2.75 25.97
C CYS A 199 14.21 -3.86 27.00
N SER A 200 13.30 -4.83 27.03
CA SER A 200 13.43 -6.06 27.81
C SER A 200 12.92 -7.25 26.99
N PRO A 201 13.76 -8.26 26.69
CA PRO A 201 15.22 -8.33 26.96
C PRO A 201 16.03 -7.25 26.21
N THR A 202 17.18 -6.87 26.76
CA THR A 202 18.09 -5.87 26.16
C THR A 202 18.70 -6.38 24.85
N ALA A 203 19.33 -5.51 24.08
CA ALA A 203 20.01 -5.90 22.84
C ALA A 203 21.07 -7.00 23.03
N GLU A 204 21.77 -6.99 24.18
CA GLU A 204 22.83 -7.94 24.53
C GLU A 204 22.28 -9.32 24.88
N GLU A 205 21.11 -9.36 25.50
CA GLU A 205 20.39 -10.57 25.90
C GLU A 205 19.65 -11.24 24.73
N ARG A 206 19.55 -10.57 23.58
CA ARG A 206 18.80 -11.06 22.42
C ARG A 206 19.66 -11.89 21.48
N PRO A 207 19.10 -13.00 20.95
CA PRO A 207 19.84 -13.86 20.03
C PRO A 207 20.18 -13.10 18.75
N LYS A 208 21.38 -13.37 18.23
CA LYS A 208 21.85 -12.84 16.95
C LYS A 208 21.55 -13.85 15.83
N ARG A 209 21.12 -13.36 14.68
CA ARG A 209 20.94 -14.17 13.46
C ARG A 209 21.69 -13.51 12.33
N ASN A 210 22.59 -14.24 11.67
CA ASN A 210 23.49 -13.71 10.64
C ASN A 210 24.27 -12.47 11.13
N GLY A 211 24.78 -12.52 12.37
CA GLY A 211 25.53 -11.42 12.99
C GLY A 211 24.71 -10.21 13.46
N LYS A 212 23.39 -10.15 13.17
CA LYS A 212 22.52 -9.03 13.56
C LYS A 212 21.66 -9.37 14.79
N VAL A 213 21.53 -8.43 15.73
CA VAL A 213 20.64 -8.55 16.90
C VAL A 213 19.18 -8.61 16.42
N THR A 214 18.43 -9.58 16.93
CA THR A 214 17.01 -9.75 16.58
C THR A 214 16.10 -8.84 17.42
N PHE A 215 14.92 -8.51 16.91
CA PHE A 215 13.89 -7.77 17.65
C PHE A 215 12.56 -8.53 17.50
N ALA A 216 12.28 -9.45 18.42
CA ALA A 216 11.09 -10.29 18.35
C ALA A 216 9.83 -9.50 18.72
N ASN A 217 8.66 -9.97 18.26
CA ASN A 217 7.36 -9.36 18.52
C ASN A 217 7.04 -9.22 20.02
N ARG A 218 7.64 -10.08 20.86
CA ARG A 218 7.45 -10.11 22.31
C ARG A 218 8.37 -9.16 23.10
N VAL A 219 9.34 -8.50 22.45
CA VAL A 219 10.27 -7.60 23.14
C VAL A 219 9.47 -6.44 23.71
N MET A 220 9.61 -6.20 25.01
CA MET A 220 8.98 -5.08 25.71
C MET A 220 9.80 -3.83 25.46
N VAL A 221 9.13 -2.72 25.16
CA VAL A 221 9.74 -1.40 24.97
C VAL A 221 9.11 -0.43 25.95
N THR A 222 9.96 0.34 26.64
CA THR A 222 9.58 1.41 27.55
C THR A 222 10.04 2.73 26.95
N PHE A 223 9.09 3.63 26.69
CA PHE A 223 9.35 4.97 26.16
C PHE A 223 9.43 5.98 27.32
N PRO A 224 10.37 6.93 27.30
CA PRO A 224 10.48 7.94 28.33
C PRO A 224 9.25 8.87 28.36
N PRO A 225 8.86 9.41 29.53
CA PRO A 225 7.79 10.39 29.60
C PRO A 225 8.21 11.71 28.91
N LYS A 226 7.22 12.49 28.45
CA LYS A 226 7.49 13.84 27.91
C LYS A 226 8.16 14.68 29.01
N ARG A 227 9.30 15.30 28.72
CA ARG A 227 9.90 16.29 29.63
C ARG A 227 8.92 17.44 29.82
N SER A 228 8.33 17.55 31.01
CA SER A 228 7.63 18.76 31.45
C SER A 228 8.68 19.78 31.86
N TRP A 229 8.65 20.96 31.24
CA TRP A 229 9.42 22.09 31.73
C TRP A 229 8.81 22.52 33.07
N VAL A 230 9.53 22.29 34.16
CA VAL A 230 9.23 22.95 35.44
C VAL A 230 9.68 24.40 35.27
N VAL A 231 8.73 25.30 35.03
CA VAL A 231 8.98 26.75 35.09
C VAL A 231 9.10 27.10 36.57
N TYR A 232 10.31 27.42 37.03
CA TYR A 232 10.48 28.04 38.34
C TYR A 232 10.01 29.49 38.23
N PRO A 233 9.01 29.92 39.02
CA PRO A 233 8.67 31.34 39.09
C PRO A 233 9.82 32.08 39.79
N TYR A 234 10.31 33.13 39.13
CA TYR A 234 11.15 34.15 39.76
C TYR A 234 10.29 35.07 40.63
#